data_AF-A0A349EM91-F1
#
_entry.id   AF-A0A349EM91-F1
#
_cell.length_a   1.000
_cell.length_b   1.000
_cell.length_c   1.000
_cell.angle_alpha   90.00
_cell.angle_beta   90.00
_cell.angle_gamma   90.00
#
_symmetry.space_group_name_H-M   'P 1'
#
loop_
_entity.id
_entity.type
_entity.pdbx_description
1 polymer ?
#
loop_
_entity_poly.entity_id
_entity_poly.type
_entity_poly.pdbx_seq_one_letter_code
_entity_poly.pdbx_strand_id
1 'polypeptide(L)'
;MELRMWWKWGPSGSHAMFRRVIRTAPAYINRLDHAHNSMLPCLDPTITNHQEDDPMPLIFKSGDLELKQNRSPIPHFSWKASSPLEEISKSKYLHFDMKSLHPGKFSYPYHFHRNAEELFVILEGEATLRSQEGFQKVSKGDVIFFEEGPAGTHQFYNHGDMPLVYLDIRTRANVDVCEYPDSGKINILPALDIFKESSKVAYYTGEEDVRSKWPKEILTNE
;
A
#
# COMPACT_ATOMS: atom_id res chain seq x y z
N MET A 1 -28.06 -33.10 36.46
CA MET A 1 -28.15 -31.97 37.40
C MET A 1 -27.88 -30.71 36.59
N GLU A 2 -28.93 -30.11 36.02
CA GLU A 2 -28.79 -29.03 35.02
C GLU A 2 -28.91 -27.65 35.68
N LEU A 3 -27.98 -26.75 35.37
CA LEU A 3 -28.06 -25.35 35.77
C LEU A 3 -28.79 -24.54 34.69
N ARG A 4 -29.91 -23.93 35.07
CA ARG A 4 -30.76 -23.15 34.16
C ARG A 4 -30.28 -21.70 34.03
N MET A 5 -30.12 -21.25 32.79
CA MET A 5 -29.98 -19.83 32.45
C MET A 5 -31.24 -19.04 32.83
N TRP A 6 -31.05 -17.80 33.29
CA TRP A 6 -32.11 -16.80 33.40
C TRP A 6 -31.58 -15.43 32.98
N TRP A 7 -32.11 -14.90 31.88
CA TRP A 7 -32.29 -13.46 31.69
C TRP A 7 -33.65 -13.24 31.01
N LYS A 8 -34.49 -12.39 31.62
CA LYS A 8 -35.85 -12.10 31.14
C LYS A 8 -35.83 -10.93 30.16
N TRP A 9 -36.65 -11.03 29.12
CA TRP A 9 -37.00 -9.91 28.24
C TRP A 9 -38.13 -9.05 28.84
N GLY A 10 -38.12 -7.75 28.52
CA GLY A 10 -39.24 -6.81 28.67
C GLY A 10 -39.61 -6.20 27.30
N PRO A 11 -40.88 -5.87 27.00
CA PRO A 11 -41.31 -5.61 25.62
C PRO A 11 -41.60 -4.13 25.26
N SER A 12 -41.60 -3.86 23.94
CA SER A 12 -42.23 -2.74 23.18
C SER A 12 -41.72 -1.30 23.41
N GLY A 13 -41.50 -0.45 22.38
CA GLY A 13 -41.63 -0.62 20.91
C GLY A 13 -40.75 0.42 20.16
N SER A 14 -40.15 0.12 18.99
CA SER A 14 -40.72 0.18 17.61
C SER A 14 -41.03 1.61 17.12
N HIS A 15 -40.47 2.16 16.04
CA HIS A 15 -39.84 1.62 14.80
C HIS A 15 -38.56 2.44 14.43
N ALA A 16 -37.83 2.34 13.30
CA ALA A 16 -37.99 1.61 12.02
C ALA A 16 -36.62 1.17 11.44
N MET A 17 -36.60 0.13 10.60
CA MET A 17 -35.39 -0.38 9.92
C MET A 17 -35.60 -0.48 8.41
N PHE A 18 -34.73 0.17 7.63
CA PHE A 18 -34.68 -0.03 6.17
C PHE A 18 -33.89 -1.30 5.84
N ARG A 19 -34.56 -2.33 5.32
CA ARG A 19 -33.91 -3.47 4.66
C ARG A 19 -34.06 -3.36 3.14
N ARG A 20 -32.94 -3.19 2.43
CA ARG A 20 -32.90 -3.21 0.96
C ARG A 20 -32.86 -4.68 0.49
N VAL A 21 -33.92 -5.11 -0.19
CA VAL A 21 -34.03 -6.47 -0.75
C VAL A 21 -33.32 -6.52 -2.11
N ILE A 22 -32.36 -7.44 -2.24
CA ILE A 22 -31.76 -7.82 -3.53
C ILE A 22 -32.76 -8.76 -4.23
N ARG A 23 -33.14 -8.45 -5.47
CA ARG A 23 -33.90 -9.35 -6.35
C ARG A 23 -32.99 -9.93 -7.42
N THR A 24 -33.17 -11.21 -7.73
CA THR A 24 -32.44 -11.95 -8.77
C THR A 24 -33.38 -12.48 -9.86
N ALA A 25 -32.80 -12.77 -11.03
CA ALA A 25 -33.34 -13.55 -12.16
C ALA A 25 -34.47 -12.89 -13.02
N PRO A 26 -34.69 -13.34 -14.27
CA PRO A 26 -34.05 -14.47 -14.96
C PRO A 26 -33.31 -14.14 -16.27
N ALA A 27 -32.58 -15.13 -16.79
CA ALA A 27 -31.91 -15.10 -18.09
C ALA A 27 -32.90 -15.22 -19.27
N TYR A 28 -32.55 -14.64 -20.41
CA TYR A 28 -33.18 -14.90 -21.70
C TYR A 28 -32.16 -15.47 -22.69
N ILE A 29 -32.40 -16.69 -23.14
CA ILE A 29 -31.77 -17.31 -24.29
C ILE A 29 -32.80 -17.28 -25.42
N ASN A 30 -32.44 -16.78 -26.59
CA ASN A 30 -33.09 -17.11 -27.85
C ASN A 30 -32.03 -17.20 -28.96
N ARG A 31 -32.32 -18.01 -29.98
CA ARG A 31 -31.31 -18.64 -30.85
C ARG A 31 -31.81 -18.61 -32.29
N LEU A 32 -30.87 -18.48 -33.25
CA LEU A 32 -31.05 -18.69 -34.70
C LEU A 32 -31.98 -17.67 -35.39
N ASP A 33 -31.91 -17.44 -36.70
CA ASP A 33 -30.83 -17.43 -37.71
C ASP A 33 -31.43 -16.74 -38.94
N HIS A 34 -30.64 -16.07 -39.78
CA HIS A 34 -30.70 -16.16 -41.26
C HIS A 34 -29.66 -15.22 -41.92
N ALA A 35 -29.28 -15.56 -43.15
CA ALA A 35 -27.96 -15.26 -43.70
C ALA A 35 -27.99 -14.44 -45.01
N HIS A 36 -26.76 -14.18 -45.50
CA HIS A 36 -26.34 -13.79 -46.86
C HIS A 36 -26.04 -12.31 -47.21
N ASN A 37 -24.74 -12.00 -47.09
CA ASN A 37 -23.81 -11.83 -48.23
C ASN A 37 -23.81 -10.51 -49.04
N SER A 38 -22.73 -9.74 -48.90
CA SER A 38 -22.11 -8.97 -49.98
C SER A 38 -20.59 -8.80 -49.74
N MET A 39 -19.80 -8.67 -50.80
CA MET A 39 -18.33 -8.77 -50.79
C MET A 39 -17.62 -7.41 -50.69
N LEU A 40 -16.32 -7.44 -50.33
CA LEU A 40 -15.15 -6.69 -50.88
C LEU A 40 -14.17 -6.25 -49.75
N PRO A 41 -12.86 -6.08 -50.01
CA PRO A 41 -11.96 -6.84 -50.89
C PRO A 41 -10.68 -7.34 -50.14
N CYS A 42 -9.68 -7.85 -50.87
CA CYS A 42 -8.47 -8.50 -50.35
C CYS A 42 -7.66 -7.67 -49.33
N LEU A 43 -7.17 -8.35 -48.28
CA LEU A 43 -6.07 -7.88 -47.44
C LEU A 43 -4.72 -8.17 -48.12
N ASP A 44 -3.80 -7.22 -48.04
CA ASP A 44 -2.40 -7.36 -48.46
C ASP A 44 -1.65 -8.30 -47.48
N PRO A 45 -0.96 -9.36 -47.96
CA PRO A 45 -0.25 -10.29 -47.09
C PRO A 45 1.15 -9.79 -46.64
N THR A 46 1.48 -8.50 -46.79
CA THR A 46 2.81 -7.95 -46.49
C THR A 46 2.85 -6.80 -45.47
N ILE A 47 2.22 -6.98 -44.32
CA ILE A 47 2.62 -6.27 -43.10
C ILE A 47 3.19 -7.27 -42.09
N THR A 48 4.37 -6.95 -41.58
CA THR A 48 5.23 -7.84 -40.80
C THR A 48 4.56 -8.32 -39.52
N ASN A 49 4.63 -9.64 -39.31
CA ASN A 49 4.29 -10.28 -38.05
C ASN A 49 5.29 -9.82 -36.98
N HIS A 50 5.06 -8.65 -36.38
CA HIS A 50 5.65 -8.29 -35.11
C HIS A 50 5.04 -9.21 -34.06
N GLN A 51 5.66 -10.38 -33.93
CA GLN A 51 5.47 -11.27 -32.82
C GLN A 51 6.01 -10.54 -31.59
N GLU A 52 5.15 -9.75 -30.95
CA GLU A 52 5.40 -9.26 -29.60
C GLU A 52 5.62 -10.50 -28.74
N ASP A 53 6.84 -10.70 -28.24
CA ASP A 53 7.16 -11.83 -27.39
C ASP A 53 6.22 -11.82 -26.18
N ASP A 54 5.39 -12.86 -26.05
CA ASP A 54 4.43 -13.00 -24.96
C ASP A 54 5.15 -12.75 -23.63
N PRO A 55 4.68 -11.81 -22.77
CA PRO A 55 5.45 -11.34 -21.63
C PRO A 55 5.62 -12.45 -20.59
N MET A 56 6.78 -13.09 -20.62
CA MET A 56 7.18 -14.12 -19.67
C MET A 56 7.17 -13.56 -18.23
N PRO A 57 6.76 -14.36 -17.23
CA PRO A 57 6.76 -13.93 -15.84
C PRO A 57 8.18 -13.63 -15.37
N LEU A 58 8.42 -12.38 -14.96
CA LEU A 58 9.69 -11.95 -14.39
C LEU A 58 9.79 -12.42 -12.94
N ILE A 59 10.89 -13.11 -12.62
CA ILE A 59 11.14 -13.67 -11.28
C ILE A 59 12.24 -12.86 -10.61
N PHE A 60 11.86 -12.03 -9.64
CA PHE A 60 12.79 -11.35 -8.75
C PHE A 60 13.12 -12.26 -7.57
N LYS A 61 14.40 -12.60 -7.39
CA LYS A 61 14.90 -13.35 -6.23
C LYS A 61 15.37 -12.36 -5.18
N SER A 62 14.77 -12.36 -3.98
CA SER A 62 15.08 -11.41 -2.92
C SER A 62 16.56 -11.36 -2.55
N GLY A 63 17.24 -12.51 -2.50
CA GLY A 63 18.67 -12.60 -2.22
C GLY A 63 19.60 -12.07 -3.31
N ASP A 64 19.10 -11.87 -4.54
CA ASP A 64 19.86 -11.36 -5.69
C ASP A 64 19.67 -9.85 -5.89
N LEU A 65 18.77 -9.20 -5.13
CA LEU A 65 18.50 -7.76 -5.23
C LEU A 65 19.52 -6.94 -4.43
N GLU A 66 20.26 -6.08 -5.13
CA GLU A 66 21.12 -5.06 -4.49
C GLU A 66 20.25 -4.02 -3.77
N LEU A 67 20.36 -3.94 -2.43
CA LEU A 67 19.67 -2.93 -1.62
C LEU A 67 20.58 -1.72 -1.34
N LYS A 68 20.21 -0.55 -1.86
CA LYS A 68 20.96 0.71 -1.76
C LYS A 68 20.51 1.54 -0.57
N GLN A 69 21.47 2.06 0.17
CA GLN A 69 21.25 2.89 1.37
C GLN A 69 20.58 4.23 1.01
N ASN A 70 19.55 4.62 1.77
CA ASN A 70 18.93 5.94 1.66
C ASN A 70 19.88 7.09 2.04
N ARG A 71 19.55 8.31 1.63
CA ARG A 71 20.34 9.52 1.94
C ARG A 71 19.55 10.48 2.83
N SER A 72 19.22 10.05 4.04
CA SER A 72 18.63 10.94 5.05
C SER A 72 19.70 11.84 5.69
N PRO A 73 19.42 13.13 5.92
CA PRO A 73 20.22 13.99 6.79
C PRO A 73 19.91 13.77 8.28
N ILE A 74 18.79 13.10 8.62
CA ILE A 74 18.36 12.81 9.98
C ILE A 74 18.74 11.35 10.34
N PRO A 75 19.59 11.10 11.37
CA PRO A 75 20.12 9.77 11.70
C PRO A 75 19.11 8.68 12.11
N HIS A 76 17.87 9.07 12.43
CA HIS A 76 16.79 8.16 12.82
C HIS A 76 16.08 7.53 11.61
N PHE A 77 16.24 8.10 10.42
CA PHE A 77 15.64 7.68 9.16
C PHE A 77 16.68 6.94 8.30
N SER A 78 16.84 5.63 8.50
CA SER A 78 17.87 4.85 7.79
C SER A 78 17.37 3.48 7.37
N TRP A 79 17.36 3.25 6.07
CA TRP A 79 16.92 2.01 5.41
C TRP A 79 17.66 1.81 4.09
N LYS A 80 17.54 0.62 3.52
CA LYS A 80 17.94 0.30 2.16
C LYS A 80 16.71 -0.03 1.31
N ALA A 81 16.78 0.21 0.00
CA ALA A 81 15.76 -0.20 -0.96
C ALA A 81 16.41 -0.80 -2.22
N SER A 82 15.75 -1.73 -2.90
CA SER A 82 16.17 -2.15 -4.24
C SER A 82 15.98 -1.02 -5.25
N SER A 83 16.42 -1.22 -6.50
CA SER A 83 15.86 -0.43 -7.61
C SER A 83 14.34 -0.66 -7.69
N PRO A 84 13.54 0.31 -8.18
CA PRO A 84 12.10 0.12 -8.40
C PRO A 84 11.85 -1.04 -9.37
N LEU A 85 11.16 -2.08 -8.91
CA LEU A 85 10.96 -3.30 -9.70
C LEU A 85 9.85 -3.11 -10.75
N GLU A 86 9.00 -2.09 -10.59
CA GLU A 86 8.02 -1.67 -11.59
C GLU A 86 8.66 -1.12 -12.87
N GLU A 87 9.84 -0.51 -12.79
CA GLU A 87 10.57 0.00 -13.95
C GLU A 87 11.11 -1.17 -14.79
N ILE A 88 11.71 -2.15 -14.12
CA ILE A 88 12.25 -3.37 -14.76
C ILE A 88 11.12 -4.19 -15.38
N SER A 89 10.01 -4.34 -14.66
CA SER A 89 8.84 -5.11 -15.12
C SER A 89 7.90 -4.35 -16.05
N LYS A 90 8.15 -3.05 -16.29
CA LYS A 90 7.27 -2.15 -17.05
C LYS A 90 5.82 -2.16 -16.53
N SER A 91 5.65 -2.34 -15.22
CA SER A 91 4.33 -2.40 -14.58
C SER A 91 3.58 -1.09 -14.82
N LYS A 92 2.29 -1.23 -15.18
CA LYS A 92 1.37 -0.11 -15.46
C LYS A 92 0.63 0.39 -14.22
N TYR A 93 0.41 -0.50 -13.25
CA TYR A 93 -0.57 -0.28 -12.16
C TYR A 93 0.04 -0.34 -10.75
N LEU A 94 1.22 -0.94 -10.59
CA LEU A 94 1.90 -1.09 -9.32
C LEU A 94 3.27 -0.41 -9.37
N HIS A 95 3.60 0.32 -8.33
CA HIS A 95 4.97 0.59 -7.88
C HIS A 95 5.34 -0.46 -6.84
N PHE A 96 6.54 -1.03 -6.91
CA PHE A 96 6.95 -2.01 -5.88
C PHE A 96 8.46 -2.20 -5.83
N ASP A 97 9.01 -2.30 -4.62
CA ASP A 97 10.42 -2.59 -4.40
C ASP A 97 10.64 -3.30 -3.05
N MET A 98 11.84 -3.85 -2.85
CA MET A 98 12.19 -4.47 -1.57
C MET A 98 12.89 -3.47 -0.64
N LYS A 99 12.35 -3.33 0.58
CA LYS A 99 12.89 -2.48 1.64
C LYS A 99 13.62 -3.32 2.70
N SER A 100 14.63 -2.71 3.32
CA SER A 100 15.27 -3.21 4.53
C SER A 100 15.49 -2.07 5.52
N LEU A 101 14.73 -2.06 6.62
CA LEU A 101 14.79 -1.04 7.67
C LEU A 101 15.74 -1.48 8.79
N HIS A 102 16.75 -0.65 9.08
CA HIS A 102 17.78 -0.97 10.07
C HIS A 102 17.25 -0.99 11.52
N PRO A 103 17.86 -1.78 12.42
CA PRO A 103 17.55 -1.77 13.86
C PRO A 103 17.56 -0.37 14.49
N GLY A 104 16.56 -0.08 15.32
CA GLY A 104 16.42 1.19 16.03
C GLY A 104 16.11 2.39 15.13
N LYS A 105 15.64 2.17 13.88
CA LYS A 105 15.32 3.22 12.90
C LYS A 105 13.84 3.24 12.54
N PHE A 106 13.39 4.39 12.09
CA PHE A 106 12.06 4.58 11.53
C PHE A 106 12.10 4.39 10.01
N SER A 107 11.00 3.91 9.45
CA SER A 107 10.76 4.04 8.00
C SER A 107 10.51 5.51 7.64
N TYR A 108 9.85 5.78 6.51
CA TYR A 108 9.50 7.12 6.07
C TYR A 108 8.81 7.98 7.16
N PRO A 109 8.85 9.32 7.06
CA PRO A 109 7.98 10.22 7.81
C PRO A 109 6.53 9.70 7.92
N TYR A 110 5.87 9.91 9.05
CA TYR A 110 4.50 9.39 9.28
C TYR A 110 3.54 9.99 8.25
N HIS A 111 2.94 9.13 7.42
CA HIS A 111 2.27 9.58 6.18
C HIS A 111 1.10 8.69 5.75
N PHE A 112 0.27 9.22 4.85
CA PHE A 112 -0.70 8.47 4.06
C PHE A 112 -0.73 8.99 2.61
N HIS A 113 -1.28 8.17 1.71
CA HIS A 113 -1.49 8.48 0.30
C HIS A 113 -2.95 8.86 0.04
N ARG A 114 -3.22 9.78 -0.90
CA ARG A 114 -4.59 10.27 -1.18
C ARG A 114 -5.26 9.55 -2.36
N ASN A 115 -4.47 9.12 -3.33
CA ASN A 115 -4.93 8.54 -4.60
C ASN A 115 -4.20 7.21 -4.89
N ALA A 116 -3.64 6.57 -3.87
CA ALA A 116 -2.98 5.27 -4.00
C ALA A 116 -3.13 4.43 -2.72
N GLU A 117 -3.67 3.23 -2.86
CA GLU A 117 -3.58 2.14 -1.87
C GLU A 117 -2.13 1.66 -1.74
N GLU A 118 -1.74 1.20 -0.55
CA GLU A 118 -0.41 0.65 -0.27
C GLU A 118 -0.48 -0.64 0.54
N LEU A 119 0.47 -1.55 0.35
CA LEU A 119 0.50 -2.87 0.97
C LEU A 119 1.94 -3.29 1.26
N PHE A 120 2.21 -3.68 2.50
CA PHE A 120 3.48 -4.26 2.93
C PHE A 120 3.33 -5.76 3.22
N VAL A 121 4.30 -6.56 2.77
CA VAL A 121 4.45 -7.98 3.15
C VAL A 121 5.76 -8.14 3.91
N ILE A 122 5.68 -8.52 5.19
CA ILE A 122 6.88 -8.69 6.02
C ILE A 122 7.55 -10.04 5.73
N LEU A 123 8.77 -10.00 5.24
CA LEU A 123 9.54 -11.18 4.81
C LEU A 123 10.50 -11.68 5.90
N GLU A 124 11.10 -10.76 6.66
CA GLU A 124 12.05 -11.03 7.75
C GLU A 124 12.00 -9.93 8.83
N GLY A 125 12.38 -10.28 10.06
CA GLY A 125 12.42 -9.37 11.21
C GLY A 125 11.07 -9.14 11.91
N GLU A 126 11.08 -8.21 12.86
CA GLU A 126 9.89 -7.65 13.52
C GLU A 126 10.01 -6.13 13.66
N ALA A 127 8.89 -5.43 13.74
CA ALA A 127 8.83 -3.98 13.93
C ALA A 127 7.51 -3.57 14.62
N THR A 128 7.42 -2.33 15.06
CA THR A 128 6.15 -1.73 15.48
C THR A 128 5.62 -0.87 14.34
N LEU A 129 4.40 -1.16 13.91
CA LEU A 129 3.55 -0.28 13.13
C LEU A 129 2.93 0.77 14.06
N ARG A 130 3.09 2.04 13.72
CA ARG A 130 2.23 3.14 14.20
C ARG A 130 1.18 3.39 13.14
N SER A 131 -0.09 3.40 13.53
CA SER A 131 -1.24 3.77 12.70
C SER A 131 -2.16 4.74 13.45
N GLN A 132 -3.27 5.15 12.84
CA GLN A 132 -4.31 5.92 13.57
C GLN A 132 -4.95 5.13 14.72
N GLU A 133 -4.90 3.80 14.67
CA GLU A 133 -5.46 2.90 15.70
C GLU A 133 -4.49 2.69 16.88
N GLY A 134 -3.25 3.19 16.78
CA GLY A 134 -2.24 3.13 17.82
C GLY A 134 -0.97 2.42 17.36
N PHE A 135 -0.48 1.49 18.18
CA PHE A 135 0.81 0.81 17.97
C PHE A 135 0.64 -0.70 18.01
N GLN A 136 1.07 -1.39 16.97
CA GLN A 136 0.94 -2.84 16.82
C GLN A 136 2.28 -3.46 16.41
N LYS A 137 2.65 -4.60 17.00
CA LYS A 137 3.79 -5.38 16.52
C LYS A 137 3.42 -6.06 15.20
N VAL A 138 4.37 -6.09 14.27
CA VAL A 138 4.31 -6.85 13.01
C VAL A 138 5.59 -7.65 12.84
N SER A 139 5.51 -8.78 12.14
CA SER A 139 6.53 -9.80 12.07
C SER A 139 6.45 -10.58 10.75
N LYS A 140 7.47 -11.42 10.48
CA LYS A 140 7.52 -12.28 9.30
C LYS A 140 6.20 -13.04 9.04
N GLY A 141 5.65 -12.85 7.85
CA GLY A 141 4.40 -13.46 7.38
C GLY A 141 3.18 -12.54 7.48
N ASP A 142 3.27 -11.43 8.22
CA ASP A 142 2.21 -10.43 8.27
C ASP A 142 2.08 -9.68 6.93
N VAL A 143 0.83 -9.43 6.53
CA VAL A 143 0.45 -8.63 5.36
C VAL A 143 -0.39 -7.47 5.87
N ILE A 144 0.00 -6.25 5.52
CA ILE A 144 -0.55 -5.01 6.06
C ILE A 144 -1.02 -4.17 4.87
N PHE A 145 -2.29 -3.75 4.89
CA PHE A 145 -2.90 -2.93 3.85
C PHE A 145 -3.22 -1.54 4.40
N PHE A 146 -2.94 -0.51 3.61
CA PHE A 146 -3.20 0.88 3.89
C PHE A 146 -4.15 1.43 2.83
N GLU A 147 -5.37 1.73 3.26
CA GLU A 147 -6.42 2.35 2.46
C GLU A 147 -6.08 3.82 2.12
N GLU A 148 -6.66 4.34 1.04
CA GLU A 148 -6.51 5.75 0.68
C GLU A 148 -7.00 6.70 1.80
N GLY A 149 -6.28 7.82 1.96
CA GLY A 149 -6.60 8.86 2.92
C GLY A 149 -6.15 8.53 4.36
N PRO A 150 -6.66 9.28 5.36
CA PRO A 150 -6.13 9.24 6.71
C PRO A 150 -6.16 7.84 7.37
N ALA A 151 -7.11 6.97 7.01
CA ALA A 151 -7.18 5.62 7.58
C ALA A 151 -5.89 4.80 7.33
N GLY A 152 -5.22 5.00 6.18
CA GLY A 152 -3.94 4.39 5.86
C GLY A 152 -2.69 5.08 6.45
N THR A 153 -2.84 6.02 7.40
CA THR A 153 -1.66 6.72 7.95
C THR A 153 -0.78 5.76 8.73
N HIS A 154 0.50 5.67 8.35
CA HIS A 154 1.41 4.68 8.91
C HIS A 154 2.88 5.14 9.02
N GLN A 155 3.62 4.45 9.90
CA GLN A 155 5.09 4.48 10.00
C GLN A 155 5.57 3.23 10.74
N PHE A 156 6.72 2.67 10.35
CA PHE A 156 7.40 1.64 11.13
C PHE A 156 8.48 2.23 12.04
N TYR A 157 8.65 1.59 13.20
CA TYR A 157 9.88 1.63 13.98
C TYR A 157 10.39 0.19 14.14
N ASN A 158 11.61 -0.09 13.65
CA ASN A 158 12.25 -1.38 13.89
C ASN A 158 12.78 -1.42 15.33
N HIS A 159 12.02 -2.06 16.23
CA HIS A 159 12.40 -2.29 17.62
C HIS A 159 13.28 -3.54 17.82
N GLY A 160 13.47 -4.36 16.79
CA GLY A 160 14.31 -5.55 16.82
C GLY A 160 15.81 -5.22 16.76
N ASP A 161 16.62 -6.26 16.93
CA ASP A 161 18.09 -6.25 16.77
C ASP A 161 18.54 -6.59 15.33
N MET A 162 17.64 -7.12 14.50
CA MET A 162 17.87 -7.48 13.11
C MET A 162 17.09 -6.57 12.15
N PRO A 163 17.52 -6.41 10.88
CA PRO A 163 16.78 -5.62 9.90
C PRO A 163 15.37 -6.18 9.63
N LEU A 164 14.38 -5.30 9.55
CA LEU A 164 13.05 -5.63 9.04
C LEU A 164 13.12 -5.60 7.51
N VAL A 165 12.84 -6.73 6.85
CA VAL A 165 12.80 -6.85 5.39
C VAL A 165 11.36 -7.02 4.94
N TYR A 166 10.91 -6.19 4.01
CA TYR A 166 9.54 -6.22 3.51
C TYR A 166 9.47 -5.88 2.02
N LEU A 167 8.45 -6.44 1.36
CA LEU A 167 8.03 -6.01 0.03
C LEU A 167 7.05 -4.85 0.21
N ASP A 168 7.35 -3.73 -0.46
CA ASP A 168 6.55 -2.52 -0.50
C ASP A 168 5.83 -2.48 -1.85
N ILE A 169 4.50 -2.34 -1.86
CA ILE A 169 3.66 -2.32 -3.05
C ILE A 169 2.66 -1.17 -2.93
N ARG A 170 2.60 -0.27 -3.91
CA ARG A 170 1.64 0.84 -3.96
C ARG A 170 0.99 0.93 -5.33
N THR A 171 -0.30 1.28 -5.41
CA THR A 171 -0.95 1.49 -6.72
C THR A 171 -0.41 2.74 -7.42
N ARG A 172 -0.45 2.75 -8.76
CA ARG A 172 -0.02 3.89 -9.56
C ARG A 172 -1.16 4.85 -9.83
N ALA A 173 -1.11 6.00 -9.18
CA ALA A 173 -1.83 7.20 -9.57
C ALA A 173 -1.11 7.96 -10.69
N ASN A 174 -1.85 8.72 -11.51
CA ASN A 174 -1.25 9.71 -12.42
C ASN A 174 -0.65 10.90 -11.63
N VAL A 175 -1.35 11.32 -10.58
CA VAL A 175 -0.91 12.28 -9.57
C VAL A 175 -1.41 11.77 -8.23
N ASP A 176 -0.55 11.76 -7.23
CA ASP A 176 -0.91 11.45 -5.85
C ASP A 176 -0.43 12.55 -4.90
N VAL A 177 -1.13 12.68 -3.77
CA VAL A 177 -0.81 13.64 -2.70
C VAL A 177 -0.52 12.84 -1.45
N CYS A 178 0.77 12.73 -1.11
CA CYS A 178 1.20 12.12 0.13
C CYS A 178 1.20 13.19 1.23
N GLU A 179 0.47 12.98 2.32
CA GLU A 179 0.38 13.93 3.45
C GLU A 179 1.15 13.42 4.65
N TYR A 180 1.78 14.34 5.41
CA TYR A 180 2.60 14.03 6.58
C TYR A 180 2.02 14.70 7.84
N PRO A 181 1.14 14.03 8.61
CA PRO A 181 0.40 14.67 9.71
C PRO A 181 1.27 15.23 10.84
N ASP A 182 2.42 14.62 11.14
CA ASP A 182 3.30 15.07 12.23
C ASP A 182 4.02 16.39 11.96
N SER A 183 4.25 16.70 10.68
CA SER A 183 5.03 17.86 10.21
C SER A 183 4.21 18.89 9.44
N GLY A 184 2.98 18.55 9.04
CA GLY A 184 2.05 19.42 8.32
C GLY A 184 2.41 19.65 6.85
N LYS A 185 3.16 18.70 6.25
CA LYS A 185 3.56 18.76 4.84
C LYS A 185 2.61 18.00 3.93
N ILE A 186 2.62 18.37 2.66
CA ILE A 186 2.11 17.57 1.54
C ILE A 186 3.23 17.38 0.50
N ASN A 187 3.20 16.29 -0.25
CA ASN A 187 4.14 15.97 -1.32
C ASN A 187 3.36 15.53 -2.57
N ILE A 188 3.53 16.28 -3.66
CA ILE A 188 2.87 16.00 -4.94
C ILE A 188 3.74 15.02 -5.75
N LEU A 189 3.25 13.80 -5.89
CA LEU A 189 3.92 12.71 -6.61
C LEU A 189 3.42 12.63 -8.06
N PRO A 190 4.28 12.27 -9.04
CA PRO A 190 5.69 11.87 -8.88
C PRO A 190 6.70 13.04 -8.89
N ALA A 191 6.24 14.30 -8.97
CA ALA A 191 7.12 15.47 -9.13
C ALA A 191 8.05 15.75 -7.93
N LEU A 192 7.73 15.22 -6.74
CA LEU A 192 8.42 15.51 -5.48
C LEU A 192 8.39 17.01 -5.12
N ASP A 193 7.27 17.66 -5.44
CA ASP A 193 6.97 19.02 -5.03
C ASP A 193 6.34 19.01 -3.62
N ILE A 194 7.15 19.35 -2.62
CA ILE A 194 6.80 19.24 -1.20
C ILE A 194 6.51 20.61 -0.62
N PHE A 195 5.35 20.78 -0.01
CA PHE A 195 4.89 22.04 0.56
C PHE A 195 4.58 21.91 2.05
N LYS A 196 4.83 22.98 2.79
CA LYS A 196 4.25 23.24 4.12
C LYS A 196 3.61 24.62 4.07
N GLU A 197 2.33 24.69 4.40
CA GLU A 197 1.53 25.90 4.23
C GLU A 197 1.69 26.46 2.79
N SER A 198 2.12 27.72 2.64
CA SER A 198 2.34 28.36 1.33
C SER A 198 3.78 28.24 0.79
N SER A 199 4.65 27.43 1.40
CA SER A 199 6.08 27.38 1.08
C SER A 199 6.51 26.00 0.58
N LYS A 200 7.31 25.95 -0.49
CA LYS A 200 8.01 24.72 -0.90
C LYS A 200 9.18 24.45 0.06
N VAL A 201 9.29 23.21 0.55
CA VAL A 201 10.25 22.79 1.60
C VAL A 201 10.99 21.51 1.23
N ALA A 202 12.00 21.13 2.01
CA ALA A 202 12.71 19.87 1.84
C ALA A 202 11.92 18.70 2.47
N TYR A 203 12.13 17.48 1.96
CA TYR A 203 11.43 16.26 2.42
C TYR A 203 11.50 16.05 3.94
N TYR A 204 12.65 16.30 4.55
CA TYR A 204 12.88 16.09 5.99
C TYR A 204 12.51 17.27 6.89
N THR A 205 12.00 18.39 6.35
CA THR A 205 11.65 19.58 7.16
C THR A 205 10.57 19.24 8.20
N GLY A 206 10.88 19.37 9.49
CA GLY A 206 9.93 19.09 10.57
C GLY A 206 9.83 17.61 10.97
N GLU A 207 10.79 16.78 10.58
CA GLU A 207 10.88 15.36 10.95
C GLU A 207 11.96 15.08 12.02
N GLU A 208 12.66 16.12 12.47
CA GLU A 208 13.83 16.02 13.36
C GLU A 208 13.46 15.34 14.70
N ASP A 209 12.28 15.64 15.23
CA ASP A 209 11.79 15.15 16.53
C ASP A 209 10.97 13.84 16.44
N VAL A 210 11.18 12.99 15.43
CA VAL A 210 10.40 11.75 15.22
C VAL A 210 10.28 10.87 16.48
N ARG A 211 11.34 10.76 17.30
CA ARG A 211 11.32 10.00 18.57
C ARG A 211 10.31 10.54 19.59
N SER A 212 9.99 11.84 19.56
CA SER A 212 8.99 12.44 20.47
C SER A 212 7.54 12.06 20.14
N LYS A 213 7.31 11.49 18.94
CA LYS A 213 5.99 11.08 18.44
C LYS A 213 5.62 9.63 18.83
N TRP A 214 6.53 8.92 19.49
CA TRP A 214 6.42 7.51 19.83
C TRP A 214 6.49 7.29 21.35
N PRO A 215 5.72 6.32 21.92
CA PRO A 215 5.82 5.93 23.32
C PRO A 215 7.23 5.43 23.67
N LYS A 216 7.75 5.86 24.82
CA LYS A 216 9.14 5.57 25.25
C LYS A 216 9.37 4.09 25.52
N GLU A 217 8.32 3.37 25.90
CA GLU A 217 8.31 1.92 26.14
C GLU A 217 8.39 1.08 24.86
N ILE A 218 8.15 1.67 23.69
CA ILE A 218 8.30 1.03 22.37
C ILE A 218 9.69 1.29 21.79
N LEU A 219 10.25 2.48 22.06
CA LEU A 219 11.59 2.83 21.63
C LEU A 219 12.62 2.04 22.44
N THR A 220 13.37 1.17 21.78
CA THR A 220 14.52 0.53 22.42
C THR A 220 15.55 1.60 22.79
N ASN A 221 16.17 1.43 23.96
CA ASN A 221 17.01 2.45 24.58
C ASN A 221 18.23 2.80 23.71
N GLU A 222 18.56 4.09 23.65
CA GLU A 222 19.91 4.60 23.40
C GLU A 222 20.59 4.88 24.75
#